data_AF-A0A0A6FN54-F1
#
_entry.id   AF-A0A0A6FN54-F1
#
_cell.length_a   1.000
_cell.length_b   1.000
_cell.length_c   1.000
_cell.angle_alpha   90.00
_cell.angle_beta   90.00
_cell.angle_gamma   90.00
#
_symmetry.space_group_name_H-M   'P 1'
#
loop_
_entity.id
_entity.type
_entity.pdbx_description
1 polymer ?
#
loop_
_entity_poly.entity_id
_entity_poly.type
_entity_poly.pdbx_seq_one_letter_code
_entity_poly.pdbx_strand_id
1 'polypeptide(L)'
;MTDLYAPPAAVVGGSVVTFASGLPASHREDVYMSTAFAQRGTRLALADGLSGDWFEYYCNQLKFLGWDVPKPQTFSPIPGESMSKEAITRISANLGERFSTPLSRAMVELERNLLALDLFESTSLSAKIGLFQLIPCVMNGAHKVDMGIYHRSFEIQRSASRFLFIKNETLAHEGIEQMTSLTFNTLHYADFREKVKHSVLSQSLKYLEDLDI
;
A
#
# COMPACT_ATOMS: atom_id res chain seq x y z
N MET A 1 27.45 3.75 -9.51
CA MET A 1 25.99 3.81 -9.30
C MET A 1 25.61 2.50 -8.66
N THR A 2 25.29 2.52 -7.37
CA THR A 2 24.73 1.34 -6.69
C THR A 2 23.35 1.15 -7.28
N ASP A 3 23.12 0.06 -8.01
CA ASP A 3 21.77 -0.28 -8.45
C ASP A 3 20.88 -0.29 -7.21
N LEU A 4 19.86 0.60 -7.20
CA LEU A 4 18.85 0.63 -6.15
C LEU A 4 18.17 -0.74 -6.16
N TYR A 5 18.56 -1.58 -5.19
CA TYR A 5 17.95 -2.89 -5.02
C TYR A 5 16.52 -2.66 -4.51
N ALA A 6 15.56 -2.58 -5.43
CA ALA A 6 14.14 -2.60 -5.05
C ALA A 6 13.86 -3.95 -4.39
N PRO A 7 13.56 -4.02 -3.09
CA PRO A 7 13.40 -5.30 -2.39
C PRO A 7 12.13 -6.04 -2.84
N PRO A 8 12.03 -7.37 -2.61
CA PRO A 8 10.85 -8.16 -2.96
C PRO A 8 9.59 -7.82 -2.14
N ALA A 9 9.75 -7.14 -1.01
CA ALA A 9 8.68 -6.50 -0.26
C ALA A 9 9.23 -5.31 0.54
N ALA A 10 8.42 -4.27 0.74
CA ALA A 10 8.76 -3.14 1.60
C ALA A 10 7.51 -2.42 2.11
N VAL A 11 7.71 -1.70 3.21
CA VAL A 11 6.78 -0.70 3.71
C VAL A 11 6.95 0.57 2.89
N VAL A 12 5.85 1.06 2.31
CA VAL A 12 5.80 2.33 1.58
C VAL A 12 4.68 3.16 2.19
N GLY A 13 5.05 4.03 3.12
CA GLY A 13 4.11 4.71 4.02
C GLY A 13 3.13 3.70 4.64
N GLY A 14 1.83 3.94 4.50
CA GLY A 14 0.77 3.12 5.13
C GLY A 14 0.45 1.85 4.33
N SER A 15 1.40 1.37 3.53
CA SER A 15 1.23 0.18 2.67
C SER A 15 2.35 -0.81 2.88
N VAL A 16 2.02 -2.08 2.73
CA VAL A 16 3.00 -3.13 2.47
C VAL A 16 2.86 -3.56 1.02
N VAL A 17 3.88 -3.28 0.21
CA VAL A 17 3.93 -3.69 -1.20
C VAL A 17 4.78 -4.94 -1.30
N THR A 18 4.29 -5.95 -2.01
CA THR A 18 4.96 -7.26 -2.13
C THR A 18 5.00 -7.72 -3.58
N PHE A 19 6.02 -8.46 -3.95
CA PHE A 19 6.24 -8.92 -5.32
C PHE A 19 6.37 -10.43 -5.37
N ALA A 20 5.66 -11.06 -6.33
CA ALA A 20 5.97 -12.42 -6.73
C ALA A 20 7.39 -12.51 -7.30
N SER A 21 7.97 -13.71 -7.24
CA SER A 21 9.28 -13.98 -7.83
C SER A 21 9.30 -13.69 -9.32
N GLY A 22 10.41 -13.16 -9.81
CA GLY A 22 10.63 -12.90 -11.24
C GLY A 22 10.23 -11.51 -11.72
N LEU A 23 9.75 -10.62 -10.83
CA LEU A 23 9.56 -9.20 -11.19
C LEU A 23 10.93 -8.47 -11.28
N PRO A 24 11.28 -7.86 -12.41
CA PRO A 24 12.50 -7.07 -12.54
C PRO A 24 12.59 -5.95 -11.49
N ALA A 25 13.81 -5.61 -11.06
CA ALA A 25 14.03 -4.53 -10.09
C ALA A 25 13.45 -3.18 -10.57
N SER A 26 13.59 -2.87 -11.87
CA SER A 26 13.02 -1.66 -12.48
C SER A 26 11.50 -1.58 -12.35
N HIS A 27 10.79 -2.69 -12.56
CA HIS A 27 9.34 -2.73 -12.40
C HIS A 27 8.93 -2.56 -10.93
N ARG A 28 9.70 -3.14 -10.01
CA ARG A 28 9.49 -2.97 -8.57
C ARG A 28 9.70 -1.52 -8.14
N GLU A 29 10.73 -0.86 -8.66
CA GLU A 29 10.98 0.56 -8.44
C GLU A 29 9.81 1.42 -8.92
N ASP A 30 9.36 1.23 -10.16
CA ASP A 30 8.23 1.97 -10.73
C ASP A 30 6.94 1.80 -9.89
N VAL A 31 6.69 0.58 -9.40
CA VAL A 31 5.57 0.28 -8.50
C VAL A 31 5.72 0.99 -7.15
N TYR A 32 6.89 0.90 -6.51
CA TYR A 32 7.15 1.57 -5.24
C TYR A 32 7.00 3.08 -5.35
N MET A 33 7.55 3.67 -6.42
CA MET A 33 7.47 5.11 -6.67
C MET A 33 6.03 5.56 -6.93
N SER A 34 5.25 4.79 -7.69
CA SER A 34 3.82 5.06 -7.92
C SER A 34 3.01 5.01 -6.62
N THR A 35 3.23 4.00 -5.79
CA THR A 35 2.57 3.86 -4.48
C THR A 35 2.96 5.03 -3.55
N ALA A 36 4.24 5.38 -3.48
CA ALA A 36 4.72 6.49 -2.66
C ALA A 36 4.11 7.83 -3.11
N PHE A 37 4.06 8.08 -4.41
CA PHE A 37 3.44 9.26 -4.99
C PHE A 37 1.95 9.34 -4.66
N ALA A 38 1.20 8.26 -4.92
CA ALA A 38 -0.23 8.21 -4.68
C ALA A 38 -0.57 8.39 -3.21
N GLN A 39 0.14 7.71 -2.30
CA GLN A 39 -0.08 7.88 -0.86
C GLN A 39 0.17 9.31 -0.37
N ARG A 40 1.26 9.94 -0.84
CA ARG A 40 1.59 11.32 -0.42
C ARG A 40 0.56 12.30 -0.95
N GLY A 41 0.22 12.21 -2.24
CA GLY A 41 -0.82 13.04 -2.86
C GLY A 41 -2.16 12.91 -2.13
N THR A 42 -2.56 11.69 -1.77
CA THR A 42 -3.79 11.45 -1.00
C THR A 42 -3.73 12.05 0.40
N ARG A 43 -2.63 11.86 1.14
CA ARG A 43 -2.51 12.42 2.50
C ARG A 43 -2.58 13.95 2.50
N LEU A 44 -1.89 14.60 1.56
CA LEU A 44 -1.94 16.06 1.40
C LEU A 44 -3.36 16.52 1.07
N ALA A 45 -4.02 15.87 0.11
CA ALA A 45 -5.37 16.23 -0.27
C ALA A 45 -6.38 16.07 0.88
N LEU A 46 -6.24 15.04 1.72
CA LEU A 46 -7.08 14.89 2.91
C LEU A 46 -6.77 15.96 3.96
N ALA A 47 -5.49 16.27 4.20
CA ALA A 47 -5.09 17.31 5.15
C ALA A 47 -5.62 18.70 4.74
N ASP A 48 -5.64 18.98 3.44
CA ASP A 48 -6.15 20.23 2.87
C ASP A 48 -7.69 20.23 2.69
N GLY A 49 -8.39 19.16 3.08
CA GLY A 49 -9.85 19.04 2.96
C GLY A 49 -10.36 18.90 1.52
N LEU A 50 -9.49 18.53 0.57
CA LEU A 50 -9.80 18.38 -0.85
C LEU A 50 -10.48 17.03 -1.19
N SER A 51 -10.42 16.06 -0.28
CA SER A 51 -11.13 14.77 -0.42
C SER A 51 -11.59 14.24 0.94
N GLY A 52 -12.79 13.66 0.97
CA GLY A 52 -13.29 12.88 2.11
C GLY A 52 -13.10 11.37 1.96
N ASP A 53 -12.88 10.87 0.73
CA ASP A 53 -12.62 9.45 0.46
C ASP A 53 -11.14 9.25 0.15
N TRP A 54 -10.43 8.58 1.08
CA TRP A 54 -9.00 8.30 0.93
C TRP A 54 -8.75 7.35 -0.25
N PHE A 55 -9.53 6.28 -0.37
CA PHE A 55 -9.22 5.21 -1.30
C PHE A 55 -9.56 5.58 -2.73
N GLU A 56 -10.66 6.29 -2.92
CA GLU A 56 -10.99 6.87 -4.22
C GLU A 56 -9.89 7.81 -4.69
N TYR A 57 -9.43 8.72 -3.83
CA TYR A 57 -8.38 9.68 -4.20
C TYR A 57 -7.06 8.98 -4.52
N TYR A 58 -6.66 7.98 -3.72
CA TYR A 58 -5.49 7.15 -4.00
C TYR A 58 -5.58 6.45 -5.35
N CYS A 59 -6.73 5.83 -5.64
CA CYS A 59 -6.97 5.20 -6.93
C CYS A 59 -6.90 6.21 -8.08
N ASN A 60 -7.40 7.44 -7.88
CA ASN A 60 -7.34 8.49 -8.89
C ASN A 60 -5.91 9.01 -9.13
N GLN A 61 -5.05 9.05 -8.11
CA GLN A 61 -3.63 9.32 -8.29
C GLN A 61 -2.96 8.24 -9.15
N LEU A 62 -3.28 6.96 -8.92
CA LEU A 62 -2.79 5.88 -9.78
C LEU A 62 -3.34 5.99 -11.22
N LYS A 63 -4.62 6.30 -11.41
CA LYS A 63 -5.18 6.56 -12.76
C LYS A 63 -4.43 7.68 -13.47
N PHE A 64 -4.08 8.75 -12.77
CA PHE A 64 -3.30 9.86 -13.33
C PHE A 64 -1.92 9.43 -13.82
N LEU A 65 -1.30 8.44 -13.17
CA LEU A 65 -0.04 7.83 -13.60
C LEU A 65 -0.21 6.77 -14.70
N GLY A 66 -1.41 6.66 -15.28
CA GLY A 66 -1.70 5.77 -16.40
C GLY A 66 -2.04 4.33 -16.00
N TRP A 67 -2.42 4.10 -14.74
CA TRP A 67 -2.88 2.79 -14.29
C TRP A 67 -4.36 2.57 -14.65
N ASP A 68 -4.69 1.38 -15.12
CA ASP A 68 -6.08 0.99 -15.35
C ASP A 68 -6.72 0.56 -14.03
N VAL A 69 -7.49 1.45 -13.41
CA VAL A 69 -8.05 1.25 -12.07
C VAL A 69 -9.56 1.07 -12.13
N PRO A 70 -10.07 -0.18 -12.03
CA PRO A 70 -11.49 -0.44 -11.99
C PRO A 70 -12.10 0.03 -10.67
N LYS A 71 -13.44 0.14 -10.65
CA LYS A 71 -14.17 0.52 -9.44
C LYS A 71 -13.88 -0.48 -8.32
N PRO A 72 -13.49 -0.01 -7.11
CA PRO A 72 -13.26 -0.92 -6.00
C PRO A 72 -14.52 -1.64 -5.54
N GLN A 73 -14.32 -2.88 -5.13
CA GLN A 73 -15.32 -3.67 -4.42
C GLN A 73 -15.24 -3.34 -2.92
N THR A 74 -16.38 -3.35 -2.23
CA THR A 74 -16.47 -3.13 -0.78
C THR A 74 -16.92 -4.42 -0.11
N PHE A 75 -16.34 -4.73 1.05
CA PHE A 75 -16.61 -5.94 1.78
C PHE A 75 -17.03 -5.64 3.22
N SER A 76 -17.88 -6.51 3.76
CA SER A 76 -18.13 -6.53 5.21
C SER A 76 -16.92 -7.14 5.92
N PRO A 77 -16.50 -6.57 7.08
CA PRO A 77 -15.45 -7.16 7.90
C PRO A 77 -15.79 -8.61 8.32
N ILE A 78 -14.79 -9.49 8.35
CA ILE A 78 -14.88 -10.85 8.85
C ILE A 78 -14.43 -10.85 10.32
N PRO A 79 -15.30 -11.18 11.29
CA PRO A 79 -14.92 -11.26 12.70
C PRO A 79 -13.96 -12.43 12.98
N GLY A 80 -13.13 -12.30 14.00
CA GLY A 80 -12.45 -13.43 14.66
C GLY A 80 -10.98 -13.71 14.30
N GLU A 81 -10.45 -13.11 13.24
CA GLU A 81 -9.02 -13.23 12.85
C GLU A 81 -8.26 -11.91 12.99
N SER A 82 -6.94 -11.95 12.82
CA SER A 82 -6.12 -10.74 12.69
C SER A 82 -6.34 -10.08 11.33
N MET A 83 -6.16 -8.76 11.24
CA MET A 83 -6.38 -8.02 9.99
C MET A 83 -5.48 -8.53 8.85
N SER A 84 -4.25 -8.95 9.15
CA SER A 84 -3.35 -9.54 8.14
C SER A 84 -3.89 -10.85 7.55
N LYS A 85 -4.40 -11.75 8.39
CA LYS A 85 -4.97 -13.03 7.95
C LYS A 85 -6.26 -12.85 7.18
N GLU A 86 -7.11 -11.93 7.62
CA GLU A 86 -8.34 -11.57 6.91
C GLU A 86 -8.01 -11.07 5.50
N ALA A 87 -7.05 -10.14 5.39
CA ALA A 87 -6.63 -9.60 4.11
C ALA A 87 -5.98 -10.66 3.20
N ILE A 88 -5.14 -11.55 3.73
CA ILE A 88 -4.56 -12.68 2.98
C ILE A 88 -5.68 -13.58 2.44
N THR A 89 -6.68 -13.89 3.27
CA THR A 89 -7.82 -14.72 2.88
C THR A 89 -8.63 -14.04 1.78
N ARG A 90 -8.92 -12.75 1.92
CA ARG A 90 -9.65 -11.95 0.92
C ARG A 90 -8.90 -11.90 -0.42
N ILE A 91 -7.60 -11.66 -0.37
CA ILE A 91 -6.75 -11.61 -1.56
C ILE A 91 -6.68 -12.98 -2.24
N SER A 92 -6.55 -14.06 -1.46
CA SER A 92 -6.53 -15.41 -2.01
C SER A 92 -7.85 -15.77 -2.71
N ALA A 93 -8.98 -15.40 -2.11
CA ALA A 93 -10.31 -15.69 -2.66
C ALA A 93 -10.61 -14.88 -3.94
N ASN A 94 -10.16 -13.63 -4.03
CA ASN A 94 -10.51 -12.74 -5.14
C ASN A 94 -9.47 -12.68 -6.26
N LEU A 95 -8.17 -12.85 -5.94
CA LEU A 95 -7.08 -12.74 -6.92
C LEU A 95 -6.23 -14.01 -7.05
N GLY A 96 -6.38 -14.97 -6.14
CA GLY A 96 -5.69 -16.25 -6.17
C GLY A 96 -4.32 -16.27 -5.48
N GLU A 97 -3.77 -17.48 -5.37
CA GLU A 97 -2.56 -17.77 -4.61
C GLU A 97 -1.31 -17.02 -5.07
N ARG A 98 -1.26 -16.69 -6.37
CA ARG A 98 -0.15 -15.92 -6.96
C ARG A 98 0.04 -14.56 -6.30
N PHE A 99 -1.03 -13.96 -5.75
CA PHE A 99 -0.97 -12.71 -4.99
C PHE A 99 -0.88 -12.95 -3.49
N SER A 100 -1.63 -13.90 -2.93
CA SER A 100 -1.67 -14.11 -1.47
C SER A 100 -0.38 -14.73 -0.92
N THR A 101 0.34 -15.54 -1.70
CA THR A 101 1.59 -16.19 -1.28
C THR A 101 2.71 -15.19 -0.97
N PRO A 102 3.11 -14.27 -1.88
CA PRO A 102 4.14 -13.27 -1.56
C PRO A 102 3.71 -12.35 -0.41
N LEU A 103 2.41 -12.03 -0.31
CA LEU A 103 1.89 -11.26 0.81
C LEU A 103 2.05 -11.99 2.15
N SER A 104 1.65 -13.26 2.22
CA SER A 104 1.75 -14.07 3.43
C SER A 104 3.19 -14.13 3.96
N ARG A 105 4.17 -14.35 3.06
CA ARG A 105 5.60 -14.32 3.41
C ARG A 105 6.02 -12.96 3.94
N ALA A 106 5.62 -11.87 3.28
CA ALA A 106 5.95 -10.52 3.72
C ALA A 106 5.35 -10.17 5.09
N MET A 107 4.15 -10.67 5.41
CA MET A 107 3.55 -10.47 6.74
C MET A 107 4.36 -11.15 7.85
N VAL A 108 4.87 -12.35 7.62
CA VAL A 108 5.76 -13.05 8.56
C VAL A 108 7.06 -12.27 8.78
N GLU A 109 7.66 -11.73 7.72
CA GLU A 109 8.88 -10.92 7.82
C GLU A 109 8.63 -9.57 8.49
N LEU A 110 7.50 -8.91 8.17
CA LEU A 110 7.10 -7.65 8.80
C LEU A 110 6.90 -7.81 10.30
N GLU A 111 6.26 -8.89 10.75
CA GLU A 111 6.04 -9.17 12.17
C GLU A 111 7.36 -9.30 12.96
N ARG A 112 8.42 -9.75 12.30
CA ARG A 112 9.76 -9.96 12.88
C ARG A 112 10.66 -8.73 12.78
N ASN A 113 10.38 -7.83 11.85
CA ASN A 113 11.17 -6.62 11.62
C ASN A 113 10.53 -5.42 12.32
N LEU A 114 10.94 -5.18 13.58
CA LEU A 114 10.39 -4.11 14.41
C LEU A 114 10.51 -2.73 13.77
N LEU A 115 11.62 -2.42 13.10
CA LEU A 115 11.82 -1.13 12.42
C LEU A 115 10.81 -0.92 11.28
N ALA A 116 10.61 -1.95 10.45
CA ALA A 116 9.63 -1.87 9.36
C ALA A 116 8.20 -1.80 9.93
N LEU A 117 7.92 -2.54 11.00
CA LEU A 117 6.63 -2.52 11.66
C LEU A 117 6.33 -1.14 12.25
N ASP A 118 7.25 -0.55 13.00
CA ASP A 118 7.08 0.78 13.59
C ASP A 118 6.86 1.86 12.51
N LEU A 119 7.59 1.77 11.39
CA LEU A 119 7.38 2.67 10.24
C LEU A 119 5.99 2.48 9.62
N PHE A 120 5.55 1.23 9.46
CA PHE A 120 4.23 0.94 8.93
C PHE A 120 3.13 1.45 9.87
N GLU A 121 3.25 1.22 11.18
CA GLU A 121 2.23 1.64 12.15
C GLU A 121 2.18 3.16 12.31
N SER A 122 3.32 3.83 12.42
CA SER A 122 3.39 5.30 12.53
C SER A 122 2.80 6.03 11.31
N THR A 123 2.77 5.38 10.15
CA THR A 123 2.18 5.95 8.92
C THR A 123 0.76 5.47 8.63
N SER A 124 0.33 4.38 9.26
CA SER A 124 -1.02 3.82 9.12
C SER A 124 -1.98 4.32 10.20
N LEU A 125 -1.48 4.78 11.34
CA LEU A 125 -2.29 5.20 12.47
C LEU A 125 -2.25 6.72 12.64
N SER A 126 -3.44 7.35 12.73
CA SER A 126 -3.59 8.77 13.05
C SER A 126 -4.68 8.97 14.08
N ALA A 127 -4.31 9.39 15.29
CA ALA A 127 -5.19 9.61 16.44
C ALA A 127 -6.13 8.43 16.74
N LYS A 128 -7.35 8.44 16.18
CA LYS A 128 -8.38 7.40 16.36
C LYS A 128 -8.70 6.62 15.09
N ILE A 129 -8.05 6.94 13.97
CA ILE A 129 -8.31 6.31 12.67
C ILE A 129 -7.07 5.53 12.26
N GLY A 130 -7.26 4.25 11.96
CA GLY A 130 -6.30 3.39 11.30
C GLY A 130 -6.64 3.26 9.82
N LEU A 131 -5.62 3.36 8.98
CA LEU A 131 -5.72 3.19 7.54
C LEU A 131 -4.50 2.45 7.03
N PHE A 132 -4.71 1.33 6.34
CA PHE A 132 -3.61 0.64 5.69
C PHE A 132 -4.00 0.03 4.36
N GLN A 133 -2.99 -0.37 3.60
CA GLN A 133 -3.18 -1.16 2.40
C GLN A 133 -2.16 -2.30 2.32
N LEU A 134 -2.57 -3.41 1.71
CA LEU A 134 -1.69 -4.52 1.35
C LEU A 134 -1.74 -4.69 -0.16
N ILE A 135 -0.56 -4.61 -0.78
CA ILE A 135 -0.43 -4.42 -2.23
C ILE A 135 0.44 -5.53 -2.83
N PRO A 136 -0.10 -6.74 -3.03
CA PRO A 136 0.61 -7.78 -3.76
C PRO A 136 0.64 -7.49 -5.26
N CYS A 137 1.81 -7.71 -5.87
CA CYS A 137 2.10 -7.44 -7.26
C CYS A 137 2.68 -8.68 -7.94
N VAL A 138 2.26 -8.93 -9.18
CA VAL A 138 2.69 -10.07 -9.98
C VAL A 138 2.97 -9.67 -11.43
N MET A 139 3.83 -10.43 -12.11
CA MET A 139 4.09 -10.21 -13.53
C MET A 139 2.88 -10.66 -14.37
N ASN A 140 2.51 -9.86 -15.37
CA ASN A 140 1.45 -10.15 -16.34
C ASN A 140 1.92 -9.89 -17.78
N GLY A 141 3.14 -10.34 -18.10
CA GLY A 141 3.81 -10.14 -19.38
C GLY A 141 5.06 -9.25 -19.27
N ALA A 142 5.81 -9.09 -20.36
CA ALA A 142 7.14 -8.45 -20.32
C ALA A 142 7.14 -7.00 -19.80
N HIS A 143 6.02 -6.27 -19.96
CA HIS A 143 5.91 -4.86 -19.60
C HIS A 143 4.68 -4.54 -18.75
N LYS A 144 4.06 -5.56 -18.14
CA LYS A 144 2.79 -5.39 -17.42
C LYS A 144 2.82 -6.02 -16.04
N VAL A 145 2.52 -5.25 -15.01
CA VAL A 145 2.44 -5.74 -13.62
C VAL A 145 0.98 -5.70 -13.21
N ASP A 146 0.42 -6.80 -12.73
CA ASP A 146 -0.88 -6.74 -12.06
C ASP A 146 -0.65 -6.45 -10.57
N MET A 147 -1.43 -5.54 -10.03
CA MET A 147 -1.43 -5.14 -8.64
C MET A 147 -2.81 -5.38 -8.04
N GLY A 148 -2.86 -6.12 -6.93
CA GLY A 148 -4.03 -6.13 -6.05
C GLY A 148 -3.84 -5.04 -4.99
N ILE A 149 -4.87 -4.26 -4.70
CA ILE A 149 -4.88 -3.38 -3.54
C ILE A 149 -6.01 -3.83 -2.62
N TYR A 150 -5.64 -4.34 -1.46
CA TYR A 150 -6.53 -4.42 -0.31
C TYR A 150 -6.37 -3.13 0.49
N HIS A 151 -7.48 -2.47 0.80
CA HIS A 151 -7.54 -1.26 1.60
C HIS A 151 -8.47 -1.47 2.77
N ARG A 152 -8.07 -0.99 3.94
CA ARG A 152 -8.94 -0.96 5.10
C ARG A 152 -8.76 0.33 5.89
N SER A 153 -9.88 0.94 6.23
CA SER A 153 -9.98 1.99 7.24
C SER A 153 -10.77 1.45 8.44
N PHE A 154 -10.40 1.87 9.64
CA PHE A 154 -11.03 1.42 10.87
C PHE A 154 -10.83 2.43 12.00
N GLU A 155 -11.73 2.41 12.97
CA GLU A 155 -11.56 3.19 14.19
C GLU A 155 -10.80 2.40 15.26
N ILE A 156 -9.92 3.10 15.98
CA ILE A 156 -9.12 2.58 17.09
C ILE A 156 -9.58 3.24 18.37
N GLN A 157 -10.04 2.43 19.33
CA GLN A 157 -10.47 2.93 20.64
C GLN A 157 -9.31 3.13 21.63
N ARG A 158 -8.19 2.40 21.45
CA ARG A 158 -7.01 2.46 22.32
C ARG A 158 -5.75 2.30 21.47
N SER A 159 -4.69 3.01 21.80
CA SER A 159 -3.38 2.88 21.13
C SER A 159 -3.02 1.41 20.96
N ALA A 160 -2.85 0.98 19.72
CA ALA A 160 -2.68 -0.41 19.34
C ALA A 160 -1.36 -0.57 18.59
N SER A 161 -0.40 -1.24 19.21
CA SER A 161 0.79 -1.74 18.53
C SER A 161 0.50 -3.12 17.95
N ARG A 162 1.17 -3.44 16.84
CA ARG A 162 1.05 -4.70 16.11
C ARG A 162 -0.38 -4.97 15.63
N PHE A 163 -1.11 -3.94 15.20
CA PHE A 163 -2.56 -4.00 14.92
C PHE A 163 -2.91 -5.00 13.80
N LEU A 164 -1.99 -5.26 12.87
CA LEU A 164 -2.17 -6.27 11.83
C LEU A 164 -2.22 -7.71 12.37
N PHE A 165 -1.61 -7.97 13.52
CA PHE A 165 -1.30 -9.31 14.01
C PHE A 165 -2.12 -9.72 15.24
N ILE A 166 -2.75 -8.77 15.92
CA ILE A 166 -3.63 -9.08 17.04
C ILE A 166 -5.07 -9.31 16.58
N LYS A 167 -5.84 -10.06 17.37
CA LYS A 167 -7.22 -10.42 17.02
C LYS A 167 -8.10 -9.18 16.94
N ASN A 168 -8.90 -9.09 15.87
CA ASN A 168 -9.70 -7.91 15.55
C ASN A 168 -10.77 -7.58 16.61
N GLU A 169 -11.25 -8.59 17.34
CA GLU A 169 -12.25 -8.46 18.42
C GLU A 169 -11.88 -7.45 19.52
N THR A 170 -10.59 -7.09 19.63
CA THR A 170 -10.08 -6.17 20.65
C THR A 170 -9.80 -4.75 20.15
N LEU A 171 -9.91 -4.48 18.84
CA LEU A 171 -9.35 -3.27 18.23
C LEU A 171 -10.32 -2.41 17.44
N ALA A 172 -11.15 -3.00 16.57
CA ALA A 172 -11.96 -2.25 15.61
C ALA A 172 -13.44 -2.50 15.84
N HIS A 173 -14.20 -1.42 16.06
CA HIS A 173 -15.65 -1.46 16.19
C HIS A 173 -16.33 -1.38 14.81
N GLU A 174 -15.79 -0.51 13.95
CA GLU A 174 -16.31 -0.19 12.62
C GLU A 174 -15.15 0.04 11.66
N GLY A 175 -15.32 -0.35 10.39
CA GLY A 175 -14.31 -0.16 9.37
C GLY A 175 -14.82 -0.48 7.98
N ILE A 176 -14.28 0.22 6.99
CA ILE A 176 -14.57 -0.01 5.58
C ILE A 176 -13.44 -0.85 5.01
N GLU A 177 -13.78 -1.97 4.41
CA GLU A 177 -12.85 -2.78 3.64
C GLU A 177 -13.15 -2.66 2.16
N GLN A 178 -12.12 -2.36 1.36
CA GLN A 178 -12.24 -2.24 -0.08
C GLN A 178 -11.10 -2.97 -0.79
N MET A 179 -11.37 -3.45 -2.00
CA MET A 179 -10.37 -4.11 -2.82
C MET A 179 -10.54 -3.77 -4.29
N THR A 180 -9.42 -3.59 -4.98
CA THR A 180 -9.40 -3.47 -6.44
C THR A 180 -8.17 -4.19 -7.00
N SER A 181 -8.23 -4.59 -8.27
CA SER A 181 -7.07 -5.08 -9.01
C SER A 181 -6.87 -4.21 -10.23
N LEU A 182 -5.63 -3.85 -10.49
CA LEU A 182 -5.27 -2.92 -11.54
C LEU A 182 -4.04 -3.41 -12.30
N THR A 183 -3.97 -3.07 -13.59
CA THR A 183 -2.86 -3.46 -14.45
C THR A 183 -1.99 -2.24 -14.73
N PHE A 184 -0.71 -2.38 -14.40
CA PHE A 184 0.34 -1.44 -14.72
C PHE A 184 0.89 -1.70 -16.11
N ASN A 185 1.04 -0.66 -16.93
CA ASN A 185 1.84 -0.75 -18.14
C ASN A 185 3.13 0.08 -17.96
N THR A 186 4.25 -0.62 -17.78
CA THR A 186 5.58 -0.03 -17.56
C THR A 186 6.06 0.83 -18.73
N LEU A 187 5.58 0.57 -19.96
CA LEU A 187 5.91 1.41 -21.12
C LEU A 187 5.20 2.75 -21.06
N HIS A 188 3.93 2.76 -20.67
CA HIS A 188 3.18 4.01 -20.54
C HIS A 188 3.66 4.84 -19.34
N TYR A 189 4.10 4.17 -18.28
CA TYR A 189 4.71 4.83 -17.12
C TYR A 189 6.03 5.53 -17.43
N ALA A 190 6.73 5.14 -18.51
CA ALA A 190 7.99 5.78 -18.88
C ALA A 190 7.86 7.31 -19.03
N ASP A 191 6.70 7.79 -19.51
CA ASP A 191 6.39 9.21 -19.66
C ASP A 191 6.24 9.95 -18.32
N PHE A 192 5.92 9.20 -17.25
CA PHE A 192 5.70 9.74 -15.90
C PHE A 192 6.87 9.51 -14.96
N ARG A 193 7.78 8.56 -15.26
CA ARG A 193 8.82 8.09 -14.34
C ARG A 193 9.63 9.22 -13.72
N GLU A 194 10.17 10.13 -14.52
CA GLU A 194 10.98 11.25 -14.01
C GLU A 194 10.16 12.23 -13.18
N LYS A 195 8.91 12.51 -13.59
CA LYS A 195 8.00 13.37 -12.83
C LYS A 195 7.68 12.76 -11.46
N VAL A 196 7.38 11.46 -11.42
CA VAL A 196 7.08 10.75 -10.18
C VAL A 196 8.30 10.74 -9.28
N LYS A 197 9.46 10.37 -9.81
CA LYS A 197 10.73 10.33 -9.07
C LYS A 197 11.07 11.71 -8.49
N HIS A 198 10.99 12.76 -9.30
CA HIS A 198 11.23 14.12 -8.85
C HIS A 198 10.25 14.55 -7.76
N SER A 199 8.95 14.23 -7.90
CA SER A 199 7.94 14.55 -6.89
C SER A 199 8.20 13.85 -5.55
N VAL A 200 8.52 12.55 -5.59
CA VAL A 200 8.80 11.76 -4.39
C VAL A 200 10.07 12.26 -3.69
N LEU A 201 11.13 12.55 -4.47
CA LEU A 201 12.39 13.08 -3.93
C LEU A 201 12.23 14.48 -3.36
N SER A 202 11.61 15.41 -4.10
CA SER A 202 11.42 16.80 -3.65
C SER A 202 10.64 16.89 -2.35
N GLN A 203 9.61 16.06 -2.19
CA GLN A 203 8.82 16.03 -0.95
C GLN A 203 9.56 15.33 0.19
N SER A 204 10.47 14.40 -0.10
CA SER A 204 11.34 13.81 0.93
C SER A 204 12.37 14.83 1.40
N LEU A 205 12.90 15.66 0.50
CA LEU A 205 13.79 16.77 0.85
C LEU A 205 13.06 17.84 1.66
N LYS A 206 11.86 18.26 1.25
CA LYS A 206 11.06 19.22 2.02
C LYS A 206 10.76 18.74 3.44
N TYR A 207 10.46 17.45 3.61
CA TYR A 207 10.29 16.87 4.95
C TYR A 207 11.56 16.97 5.80
N LEU A 208 12.75 16.80 5.19
CA LEU A 208 14.01 16.98 5.91
C LEU A 208 14.27 18.46 6.25
N GLU A 209 13.94 19.39 5.35
CA GLU A 209 14.01 20.83 5.62
C GLU A 209 13.10 21.23 6.79
N ASP A 210 11.86 20.71 6.83
CA ASP A 210 10.90 20.96 7.91
C ASP A 210 11.32 20.34 9.26
N LEU A 211 12.29 19.40 9.26
CA LEU A 211 12.86 18.75 10.45
C LEU A 211 14.23 19.29 10.86
N ASP A 212 14.80 20.23 10.11
CA ASP A 212 16.08 20.85 10.44
C ASP A 212 15.90 21.71 11.71
N ILE A 213 16.86 21.63 12.65
CA ILE A 213 16.82 22.29 13.98
C ILE A 213 17.90 23.35 14.07
#